data_AF-A0A948I468-F1
#
_entry.id   AF-A0A948I468-F1
#
_cell.length_a   1.000
_cell.length_b   1.000
_cell.length_c   1.000
_cell.angle_alpha   90.00
_cell.angle_beta   90.00
_cell.angle_gamma   90.00
#
_symmetry.space_group_name_H-M   'P 1'
#
loop_
_entity.id
_entity.type
_entity.pdbx_description
1 polymer ?
#
loop_
_entity_poly.entity_id
_entity_poly.type
_entity_poly.pdbx_seq_one_letter_code
_entity_poly.pdbx_strand_id
1 'polypeptide(L)'
;LVFYESGPRLAASLADMADMLGDREAAVARELTKLFEEVRRGTLDSLAAHYGEAGGPKGEIVVVIGPPLAHETAAADLDAALRRALSGNSTRDAAALVAGETGLPRKQVYARALALAQEIKTGDASD
;
A
#
# COMPACT_ATOMS: atom_id res chain seq x y z
N LEU A 1 3.29 -4.76 -9.49
CA LEU A 1 3.24 -3.99 -10.76
C LEU A 1 4.52 -4.27 -11.54
N VAL A 2 4.51 -4.21 -12.87
CA VAL A 2 5.71 -4.44 -13.70
C VAL A 2 5.78 -3.36 -14.77
N PHE A 3 6.94 -2.71 -14.90
CA PHE A 3 7.20 -1.62 -15.85
C PHE A 3 8.46 -1.88 -16.65
N TYR A 4 8.47 -1.42 -17.89
CA TYR A 4 9.67 -1.33 -18.71
C TYR A 4 10.16 0.11 -18.72
N GLU A 5 11.46 0.30 -18.52
CA GLU A 5 12.06 1.62 -18.46
C GLU A 5 13.41 1.68 -19.18
N SER A 6 13.82 2.88 -19.54
CA SER A 6 15.14 3.20 -20.08
C SER A 6 16.07 3.70 -18.99
N GLY A 7 17.36 3.38 -19.10
CA GLY A 7 18.40 3.83 -18.16
C GLY A 7 18.33 5.32 -17.81
N PRO A 8 18.35 6.23 -18.79
CA PRO A 8 18.37 7.67 -18.52
C PRO A 8 17.18 8.20 -17.71
N ARG A 9 16.04 7.49 -17.74
CA ARG A 9 14.83 7.90 -16.99
C ARG A 9 14.65 7.16 -15.68
N LEU A 10 15.39 6.07 -15.44
CA LEU A 10 15.13 5.15 -14.34
C LEU A 10 15.06 5.84 -12.97
N ALA A 11 16.01 6.72 -12.65
CA ALA A 11 16.04 7.39 -11.34
C ALA A 11 14.81 8.29 -11.13
N ALA A 12 14.43 9.08 -12.14
CA ALA A 12 13.25 9.94 -12.08
C ALA A 12 11.97 9.11 -12.01
N SER A 13 11.85 8.06 -12.83
CA SER A 13 10.69 7.16 -12.81
C SER A 13 10.53 6.46 -11.45
N LEU A 14 11.64 6.02 -10.82
CA LEU A 14 11.59 5.41 -9.48
C LEU A 14 11.17 6.39 -8.39
N ALA A 15 11.62 7.65 -8.48
CA ALA A 15 11.20 8.72 -7.56
C ALA A 15 9.70 9.01 -7.70
N ASP A 16 9.21 9.18 -8.93
CA ASP A 16 7.78 9.36 -9.21
C ASP A 16 6.94 8.17 -8.71
N MET A 17 7.46 6.95 -8.87
CA MET A 17 6.82 5.74 -8.34
C MET A 17 6.80 5.74 -6.81
N ALA A 18 7.86 6.17 -6.14
CA ALA A 18 7.90 6.27 -4.67
C ALA A 18 6.86 7.27 -4.16
N ASP A 19 6.80 8.46 -4.77
CA ASP A 19 5.85 9.52 -4.42
C ASP A 19 4.39 9.06 -4.59
N MET A 20 4.09 8.31 -5.66
CA MET A 20 2.72 7.87 -5.95
C MET A 20 2.32 6.58 -5.22
N LEU A 21 3.24 5.64 -5.06
CA LEU A 21 2.94 4.28 -4.58
C LEU A 21 3.28 4.08 -3.10
N GLY A 22 4.00 5.03 -2.50
CA GLY A 22 4.49 4.99 -1.12
C GLY A 22 5.66 4.03 -0.94
N ASP A 23 5.94 3.71 0.32
CA ASP A 23 7.02 2.81 0.72
C ASP A 23 6.72 1.37 0.27
N ARG A 24 7.22 1.03 -0.92
CA ARG A 24 7.07 -0.31 -1.51
C ARG A 24 8.42 -0.91 -1.82
N GLU A 25 8.52 -2.20 -1.50
CA GLU A 25 9.58 -3.07 -2.01
C GLU A 25 9.51 -3.16 -3.53
N ALA A 26 10.65 -3.09 -4.19
CA ALA A 26 10.78 -3.21 -5.63
C ALA A 26 12.09 -3.91 -6.03
N ALA A 27 12.18 -4.27 -7.31
CA ALA A 27 13.37 -4.82 -7.93
C ALA A 27 13.58 -4.19 -9.30
N VAL A 28 14.82 -3.78 -9.59
CA VAL A 28 15.27 -3.37 -10.91
C VAL A 28 16.11 -4.50 -11.49
N ALA A 29 15.65 -5.08 -12.59
CA ALA A 29 16.34 -6.14 -13.32
C ALA A 29 16.84 -5.63 -14.68
N ARG A 30 18.08 -5.97 -15.05
CA ARG A 30 18.71 -5.65 -16.34
C ARG A 30 19.13 -6.92 -17.07
N GLU A 31 18.82 -7.02 -18.37
CA GLU A 31 19.46 -7.95 -19.29
C GLU A 31 19.58 -7.40 -20.73
N LEU A 32 20.70 -7.73 -21.41
CA LEU A 32 20.79 -7.99 -22.87
C LEU A 32 22.18 -8.51 -23.32
N THR A 33 23.06 -8.92 -22.40
CA THR A 33 24.13 -9.92 -22.67
C THR A 33 24.30 -10.78 -21.43
N LYS A 34 24.39 -12.11 -21.60
CA LYS A 34 24.41 -13.13 -20.52
C LYS A 34 25.55 -13.00 -19.49
N LEU A 35 26.46 -12.02 -19.63
CA LEU A 35 27.59 -11.82 -18.73
C LEU A 35 27.35 -10.82 -17.59
N PHE A 36 26.29 -9.99 -17.65
CA PHE A 36 26.09 -8.87 -16.71
C PHE A 36 24.64 -8.73 -16.21
N GLU A 37 23.96 -9.86 -16.01
CA GLU A 37 22.66 -9.88 -15.31
C GLU A 37 22.82 -9.25 -13.93
N GLU A 38 21.98 -8.26 -13.64
CA GLU A 38 21.95 -7.59 -12.35
C GLU A 38 20.49 -7.42 -11.93
N VAL A 39 20.18 -7.91 -10.72
CA VAL A 39 18.91 -7.65 -10.05
C VAL A 39 19.22 -6.92 -8.76
N ARG A 40 18.76 -5.67 -8.67
CA ARG A 40 18.86 -4.86 -7.46
C ARG A 40 17.50 -4.77 -6.80
N ARG A 41 17.44 -5.14 -5.52
CA ARG A 41 16.23 -5.07 -4.70
C ARG A 41 16.38 -3.98 -3.63
N GLY A 42 15.25 -3.39 -3.25
CA GLY A 42 15.15 -2.38 -2.21
C GLY A 42 13.82 -1.66 -2.28
N THR A 43 13.60 -0.69 -1.40
CA THR A 43 12.44 0.22 -1.52
C THR A 43 12.58 1.11 -2.74
N LEU A 44 11.45 1.58 -3.28
CA LEU A 44 11.43 2.55 -4.39
C LEU A 44 12.36 3.75 -4.14
N ASP A 45 12.34 4.33 -2.93
CA ASP A 45 13.23 5.42 -2.53
C ASP A 45 14.71 5.04 -2.58
N SER A 46 15.06 3.88 -2.01
CA SER A 46 16.46 3.43 -1.97
C SER A 46 17.02 3.18 -3.37
N LEU A 47 16.17 2.67 -4.27
CA LEU A 47 16.53 2.41 -5.66
C LEU A 47 16.63 3.71 -6.45
N ALA A 48 15.71 4.67 -6.23
CA ALA A 48 15.77 5.99 -6.83
C ALA A 48 17.06 6.72 -6.45
N ALA A 49 17.40 6.74 -5.16
CA ALA A 49 18.66 7.31 -4.66
C ALA A 49 19.88 6.64 -5.30
N HIS A 50 19.91 5.31 -5.30
CA HIS A 50 21.01 4.55 -5.90
C HIS A 50 21.25 4.92 -7.37
N TYR A 51 20.20 4.92 -8.20
CA TYR A 51 20.35 5.22 -9.63
C TYR A 51 20.48 6.72 -9.93
N GLY A 52 20.11 7.60 -8.98
CA GLY A 52 20.43 9.02 -9.03
C GLY A 52 21.93 9.28 -8.87
N GLU A 53 22.59 8.52 -7.98
CA GLU A 53 24.04 8.63 -7.74
C GLU A 53 24.87 7.84 -8.76
N ALA A 54 24.53 6.58 -9.00
CA ALA A 54 25.28 5.68 -9.89
C ALA A 54 25.03 5.95 -11.38
N GLY A 55 23.95 6.68 -11.69
CA GLY A 55 23.42 6.79 -13.05
C GLY A 55 22.65 5.53 -13.47
N GLY A 56 21.70 5.72 -14.39
CA GLY A 56 20.91 4.62 -14.92
C GLY A 56 21.74 3.62 -15.73
N PRO A 57 21.49 2.30 -15.59
CA PRO A 57 22.23 1.30 -16.32
C PRO A 57 21.87 1.33 -17.81
N LYS A 58 22.78 0.87 -18.66
CA LYS A 58 22.50 0.70 -20.10
C LYS A 58 21.70 -0.58 -20.34
N GLY A 59 20.85 -0.57 -21.36
CA GLY A 59 20.10 -1.73 -21.82
C GLY A 59 18.63 -1.69 -21.42
N GLU A 60 17.98 -2.85 -21.56
CA GLU A 60 16.58 -3.04 -21.17
C GLU A 60 16.49 -3.21 -19.65
N ILE A 61 15.52 -2.50 -19.07
CA ILE A 61 15.31 -2.46 -17.63
C ILE A 61 13.86 -2.82 -17.33
N VAL A 62 13.69 -3.76 -16.41
CA VAL A 62 12.40 -4.15 -15.87
C VAL A 62 12.34 -3.71 -14.41
N VAL A 63 11.32 -2.93 -14.06
CA VAL A 63 11.03 -2.56 -12.67
C VAL A 63 9.84 -3.38 -12.20
N VAL A 64 10.04 -4.19 -11.16
CA VAL A 64 9.02 -5.00 -10.52
C VAL A 64 8.72 -4.41 -9.15
N ILE A 65 7.49 -3.98 -8.91
CA ILE A 65 7.06 -3.35 -7.66
C ILE A 65 6.14 -4.30 -6.90
N GLY A 66 6.45 -4.52 -5.63
CA GLY A 66 5.66 -5.29 -4.69
C GLY A 66 4.27 -4.68 -4.42
N PRO A 67 3.38 -5.43 -3.76
CA PRO A 67 2.12 -4.87 -3.26
C PRO A 67 2.40 -3.74 -2.26
N PRO A 68 1.42 -2.86 -1.98
CA PRO A 68 1.54 -1.93 -0.87
C PRO A 68 1.83 -2.70 0.42
N LEU A 69 2.70 -2.15 1.27
CA LEU A 69 2.82 -2.64 2.64
C LEU A 69 1.45 -2.53 3.31
N ALA A 70 1.10 -3.51 4.13
CA ALA A 70 -0.13 -3.47 4.90
C ALA A 70 -0.02 -2.38 5.99
N HIS A 71 -0.17 -1.12 5.61
CA HIS A 71 -0.14 0.01 6.55
C HIS A 71 -1.54 0.56 6.82
N GLU A 72 -1.85 0.59 8.12
CA GLU A 72 -2.62 1.50 8.97
C GLU A 72 -3.51 2.64 8.42
N THR A 73 -3.48 3.01 7.13
CA THR A 73 -4.50 3.89 6.54
C THR A 73 -5.91 3.32 6.68
N ALA A 74 -6.00 2.01 6.87
CA ALA A 74 -7.27 1.37 7.16
C ALA A 74 -7.82 1.70 8.55
N ALA A 75 -7.03 1.96 9.60
CA ALA A 75 -7.59 2.01 10.96
C ALA A 75 -8.45 3.26 11.23
N ALA A 76 -7.94 4.46 10.88
CA ALA A 76 -8.68 5.71 11.09
C ALA A 76 -9.86 5.86 10.11
N ASP A 77 -9.72 5.36 8.88
CA ASP A 77 -10.80 5.33 7.90
C ASP A 77 -11.85 4.25 8.26
N LEU A 78 -11.41 3.10 8.78
CA LEU A 78 -12.29 2.02 9.23
C LEU A 78 -13.21 2.47 10.35
N ASP A 79 -12.70 3.16 11.37
CA ASP A 79 -13.53 3.64 12.48
C ASP A 79 -14.56 4.66 12.03
N ALA A 80 -14.18 5.59 11.13
CA ALA A 80 -15.11 6.56 10.57
C ALA A 80 -16.18 5.89 9.72
N ALA A 81 -15.79 4.93 8.86
CA ALA A 81 -16.72 4.13 8.06
C ALA A 81 -17.66 3.28 8.92
N LEU A 82 -17.13 2.63 9.97
CA LEU A 82 -17.92 1.85 10.92
C LEU A 82 -18.90 2.71 11.71
N ARG A 83 -18.50 3.90 12.19
CA ARG A 83 -19.42 4.82 12.88
C ARG A 83 -20.58 5.26 11.97
N ARG A 84 -20.29 5.60 10.71
CA ARG A 84 -21.34 5.91 9.71
C ARG A 84 -22.26 4.71 9.44
N ALA A 85 -21.69 3.51 9.31
CA ALA A 85 -22.49 2.32 9.04
C ALA A 85 -23.36 1.92 10.26
N LEU A 86 -22.83 2.05 11.48
CA LEU A 86 -23.52 1.70 12.73
C LEU A 86 -24.69 2.62 13.07
N SER A 87 -24.79 3.83 12.48
CA SER A 87 -25.90 4.75 12.76
C SER A 87 -27.25 4.29 12.19
N GLY A 88 -27.26 3.31 11.28
CA GLY A 88 -28.49 2.80 10.66
C GLY A 88 -28.51 1.29 10.42
N ASN A 89 -27.46 0.56 10.81
CA ASN A 89 -27.33 -0.87 10.55
C ASN A 89 -26.97 -1.65 11.82
N SER A 90 -27.27 -2.95 11.81
CA SER A 90 -26.77 -3.85 12.87
C SER A 90 -25.24 -3.93 12.83
N THR A 91 -24.60 -4.27 13.96
CA THR A 91 -23.13 -4.46 14.02
C THR A 91 -22.63 -5.47 12.98
N ARG A 92 -23.44 -6.50 12.69
CA ARG A 92 -23.12 -7.52 11.69
C ARG A 92 -23.15 -6.95 10.27
N ASP A 93 -24.15 -6.13 9.96
CA ASP A 93 -24.34 -5.59 8.61
C ASP A 93 -23.38 -4.44 8.34
N ALA A 94 -23.15 -3.57 9.33
CA ALA A 94 -22.12 -2.54 9.28
C ALA A 94 -20.73 -3.14 9.00
N ALA A 95 -20.37 -4.22 9.72
CA ALA A 95 -19.12 -4.91 9.47
C ALA A 95 -19.07 -5.59 8.09
N ALA A 96 -20.20 -6.06 7.56
CA ALA A 96 -20.28 -6.66 6.24
C ALA A 96 -20.02 -5.64 5.12
N LEU A 97 -20.69 -4.49 5.20
CA LEU A 97 -20.58 -3.39 4.26
C LEU A 97 -19.15 -2.86 4.23
N VAL A 98 -18.61 -2.52 5.40
CA VAL A 98 -17.28 -1.91 5.50
C VAL A 98 -16.17 -2.91 5.14
N ALA A 99 -16.33 -4.21 5.42
CA ALA A 99 -15.38 -5.21 4.93
C ALA A 99 -15.38 -5.33 3.40
N GLY A 100 -16.55 -5.17 2.76
CA GLY A 100 -16.66 -5.14 1.31
C GLY A 100 -15.99 -3.91 0.68
N GLU A 101 -16.11 -2.75 1.32
CA GLU A 101 -15.54 -1.49 0.85
C GLU A 101 -14.02 -1.41 1.07
N THR A 102 -13.54 -1.88 2.23
CA THR A 102 -12.13 -1.76 2.63
C THR A 102 -11.26 -2.94 2.16
N GLY A 103 -11.88 -4.06 1.76
CA GLY A 103 -11.17 -5.30 1.45
C GLY A 103 -10.50 -5.97 2.66
N LEU A 104 -10.72 -5.45 3.87
CA LEU A 104 -10.16 -6.02 5.10
C LEU A 104 -10.84 -7.35 5.48
N PRO A 105 -10.14 -8.24 6.19
CA PRO A 105 -10.73 -9.47 6.70
C PRO A 105 -11.98 -9.19 7.54
N ARG A 106 -13.11 -9.80 7.16
CA ARG A 106 -14.41 -9.62 7.84
C ARG A 106 -14.34 -9.83 9.35
N LYS A 107 -13.51 -10.77 9.82
CA LYS A 107 -13.29 -11.03 11.25
C LYS A 107 -12.70 -9.83 11.98
N GLN A 108 -11.74 -9.14 11.37
CA GLN A 108 -11.08 -7.95 11.93
C GLN A 108 -12.07 -6.77 11.99
N VAL A 109 -12.77 -6.52 10.89
CA VAL A 109 -13.78 -5.46 10.79
C VAL A 109 -14.91 -5.66 11.81
N TYR A 110 -15.40 -6.89 11.94
CA TYR A 110 -16.47 -7.21 12.91
C TYR A 110 -16.03 -7.02 14.36
N ALA A 111 -14.81 -7.43 14.72
CA ALA A 111 -14.28 -7.22 16.06
C ALA A 111 -14.21 -5.72 16.40
N ARG A 112 -13.77 -4.88 15.45
CA ARG A 112 -13.73 -3.43 15.66
C ARG A 112 -15.13 -2.81 15.73
N ALA A 113 -16.06 -3.24 14.88
CA ALA A 113 -17.45 -2.79 14.90
C ALA A 113 -18.13 -3.06 16.25
N LEU A 114 -17.84 -4.21 16.87
CA LEU A 114 -18.37 -4.57 18.18
C LEU A 114 -17.85 -3.65 19.29
N ALA A 115 -16.54 -3.35 19.27
CA ALA A 115 -15.92 -2.43 20.23
C ALA A 115 -16.52 -1.01 20.10
N LEU A 116 -16.63 -0.48 18.88
CA LEU A 116 -17.24 0.83 18.62
C LEU A 116 -18.70 0.90 19.06
N ALA A 117 -19.48 -0.16 18.83
CA ALA A 117 -20.88 -0.20 19.26
C ALA A 117 -21.02 -0.18 20.80
N GLN A 118 -20.03 -0.70 21.54
CA GLN A 118 -19.98 -0.62 22.99
C GLN A 118 -19.54 0.78 23.46
N GLU A 119 -18.54 1.38 22.80
CA GLU A 119 -18.09 2.75 23.07
C GLU A 119 -19.25 3.76 22.90
N ILE A 120 -20.01 3.68 21.81
CA ILE A 120 -21.16 4.57 21.54
C ILE A 120 -22.23 4.44 22.64
N LYS A 121 -22.60 3.22 23.01
CA LYS A 121 -23.59 2.97 24.08
C LYS A 121 -23.13 3.48 25.45
N THR A 122 -21.83 3.52 25.70
CA THR A 122 -21.26 4.00 26.97
C THR A 122 -21.15 5.52 26.98
N GLY A 123 -20.88 6.14 25.83
CA GLY A 123 -20.86 7.60 25.65
C GLY A 123 -22.23 8.27 25.84
N ASP A 124 -23.31 7.65 25.32
CA ASP A 124 -24.68 8.16 25.45
C ASP A 124 -25.26 8.04 26.89
N ALA A 125 -24.60 7.31 27.79
CA ALA A 125 -25.05 7.14 29.18
C ALA A 125 -24.45 8.20 30.14
N SER A 126 -23.65 9.13 29.61
CA SER A 126 -22.87 10.10 30.39
C SER A 126 -23.32 11.56 30.19
N ASP A 127 -24.36 11.79 29.38
CA ASP A 127 -24.99 13.09 29.07
C ASP A 127 -26.48 13.03 29.46
#